data_AF-A0A2M7A3C9-F1
#
_entry.id   AF-A0A2M7A3C9-F1
#
_cell.length_a   1.000
_cell.length_b   1.000
_cell.length_c   1.000
_cell.angle_alpha   90.00
_cell.angle_beta   90.00
_cell.angle_gamma   90.00
#
_symmetry.space_group_name_H-M   'P 1'
#
loop_
_entity.id
_entity.type
_entity.pdbx_description
1 polymer ?
#
loop_
_entity_poly.entity_id
_entity_poly.type
_entity_poly.pdbx_seq_one_letter_code
_entity_poly.pdbx_strand_id
1 'polypeptide(L)'
;DLFDKAYDKDSPCFYAAQGWRAEYGKSAWLKSSELADIVNVILLAKKDGSTQKHLSQTDKPNPDGEETWDSERVKKELQSRGEKPFNNINSVSVSADFGIGKATNVSFNGDGGSASFSADEFRNYFNLRAPANIQIVGPLFNVEKK
;
A
#
# COMPACT_ATOMS: atom_id res chain seq x y z
N ASP A 1 16.25 13.01 -13.09
CA ASP A 1 15.29 14.10 -13.31
C ASP A 1 13.94 13.51 -13.71
N LEU A 2 12.89 13.80 -12.95
CA LEU A 2 11.52 13.30 -13.15
C LEU A 2 10.60 14.38 -13.75
N PHE A 3 10.85 15.65 -13.42
CA PHE A 3 10.16 16.81 -14.03
C PHE A 3 10.46 16.90 -15.52
N ASP A 4 11.71 16.61 -15.90
CA ASP A 4 12.08 16.60 -17.31
C ASP A 4 11.45 15.48 -18.13
N LYS A 5 10.99 14.42 -17.46
CA LYS A 5 10.40 13.23 -18.10
C LYS A 5 8.87 13.23 -18.09
N ALA A 6 8.25 14.21 -17.46
CA ALA A 6 6.80 14.31 -17.37
C ALA A 6 6.21 14.86 -18.68
N TYR A 7 5.10 14.25 -19.13
CA TYR A 7 4.38 14.67 -20.33
C TYR A 7 3.66 16.01 -20.13
N ASP A 8 3.06 16.23 -18.96
CA ASP A 8 2.35 17.46 -18.60
C ASP A 8 2.94 18.05 -17.31
N LYS A 9 3.98 18.89 -17.50
CA LYS A 9 4.78 19.48 -16.42
C LYS A 9 4.02 20.54 -15.62
N ASP A 10 2.99 21.13 -16.22
CA ASP A 10 2.21 22.25 -15.66
C ASP A 10 0.87 21.80 -15.07
N SER A 11 0.58 20.49 -15.07
CA SER A 11 -0.69 19.99 -14.54
C SER A 11 -0.81 20.31 -13.04
N PRO A 12 -1.90 20.95 -12.59
CA PRO A 12 -2.15 21.17 -11.17
C PRO A 12 -2.42 19.85 -10.42
N CYS A 13 -2.64 18.76 -11.15
CA CYS A 13 -2.72 17.40 -10.61
C CYS A 13 -1.34 16.73 -10.49
N PHE A 14 -0.29 17.30 -11.08
CA PHE A 14 1.08 16.82 -10.93
C PHE A 14 1.54 17.08 -9.49
N TYR A 15 1.80 16.00 -8.73
CA TYR A 15 2.13 16.03 -7.30
C TYR A 15 1.06 16.52 -6.32
N ALA A 16 -0.14 16.90 -6.76
CA ALA A 16 -1.22 17.12 -5.81
C ALA A 16 -1.55 15.78 -5.14
N ALA A 17 -1.19 15.65 -3.87
CA ALA A 17 -1.71 14.58 -3.03
C ALA A 17 -3.24 14.73 -3.05
N GLN A 18 -3.93 13.91 -3.85
CA GLN A 18 -5.39 13.93 -3.93
C GLN A 18 -5.96 13.23 -2.69
N GLY A 19 -5.85 13.91 -1.56
CA GLY A 19 -6.27 13.40 -0.27
C GLY A 19 -5.73 14.27 0.86
N TRP A 20 -6.28 14.06 2.05
CA TRP A 20 -6.00 14.88 3.22
C TRP A 20 -5.89 14.01 4.46
N ARG A 21 -4.92 14.32 5.31
CA ARG A 21 -4.78 13.78 6.67
C ARG A 21 -4.66 14.93 7.66
N ALA A 22 -4.95 14.70 8.94
CA ALA A 22 -4.74 15.75 9.95
C ALA A 22 -3.24 15.96 10.22
N GLU A 23 -2.46 14.89 10.10
CA GLU A 23 -1.02 14.83 10.32
C GLU A 23 -0.22 15.17 9.04
N TYR A 24 1.13 15.21 9.17
CA TYR A 24 2.09 15.24 8.04
C TYR A 24 1.91 16.39 7.05
N GLY A 25 1.73 17.61 7.57
CA GLY A 25 1.51 18.78 6.71
C GLY A 25 0.23 18.67 5.89
N LYS A 26 -0.70 17.83 6.35
CA LYS A 26 -1.98 17.54 5.74
C LYS A 26 -1.90 16.85 4.38
N SER A 27 -0.84 16.05 4.21
CA SER A 27 -0.57 15.30 3.00
C SER A 27 -1.21 13.91 3.02
N ALA A 28 -1.64 13.43 1.84
CA ALA A 28 -2.02 12.03 1.64
C ALA A 28 -0.81 11.10 1.40
N TRP A 29 0.42 11.62 1.41
CA TRP A 29 1.61 10.79 1.21
C TRP A 29 1.86 9.90 2.44
N LEU A 30 2.15 8.62 2.19
CA LEU A 30 2.54 7.66 3.22
C LEU A 30 4.00 7.85 3.60
N LYS A 31 4.32 7.59 4.86
CA LYS A 31 5.71 7.38 5.29
C LYS A 31 6.24 6.04 4.81
N SER A 32 7.58 5.95 4.73
CA SER A 32 8.28 4.69 4.51
C SER A 32 7.86 3.58 5.49
N SER A 33 7.66 3.92 6.77
CA SER A 33 7.21 2.97 7.79
C SER A 33 5.73 2.58 7.69
N GLU A 34 4.87 3.49 7.23
CA GLU A 34 3.45 3.18 6.98
C GLU A 34 3.32 2.24 5.76
N LEU A 35 4.13 2.46 4.73
CA LEU A 35 4.21 1.53 3.60
C LEU A 35 4.79 0.17 4.01
N ALA A 36 5.80 0.15 4.89
CA ALA A 36 6.34 -1.09 5.44
C ALA A 36 5.27 -1.90 6.19
N ASP A 37 4.38 -1.24 6.94
CA ASP A 37 3.28 -1.91 7.63
C ASP A 37 2.30 -2.57 6.64
N ILE A 38 1.94 -1.89 5.55
CA ILE A 38 1.09 -2.48 4.49
C ILE A 38 1.76 -3.72 3.87
N VAL A 39 3.06 -3.64 3.57
CA VAL A 39 3.82 -4.79 3.03
C VAL A 39 3.86 -5.95 4.03
N ASN A 40 4.11 -5.67 5.32
CA ASN A 40 4.11 -6.66 6.38
C ASN A 40 2.74 -7.35 6.52
N VAL A 41 1.65 -6.59 6.44
CA VAL A 41 0.28 -7.12 6.48
C VAL A 41 0.03 -8.11 5.33
N ILE A 42 0.48 -7.80 4.11
CA ILE A 42 0.36 -8.72 2.98
C ILE A 42 1.15 -10.00 3.24
N LEU A 43 2.41 -9.88 3.69
CA LEU A 43 3.25 -11.03 4.01
C LEU A 43 2.61 -11.92 5.09
N LEU A 44 2.04 -11.30 6.13
CA LEU A 44 1.43 -12.02 7.24
C LEU A 44 0.18 -12.77 6.80
N ALA A 45 -0.69 -12.11 6.02
CA ALA A 45 -1.91 -12.73 5.51
C ALA A 45 -1.61 -13.88 4.54
N LYS A 46 -0.53 -13.79 3.75
CA LYS A 46 -0.07 -14.88 2.88
C LYS A 46 0.52 -16.04 3.67
N LYS A 47 1.22 -15.75 4.76
CA LYS A 47 1.81 -16.77 5.63
C LYS A 47 0.76 -17.48 6.48
N ASP A 48 -0.24 -16.72 6.93
CA ASP A 48 -1.32 -17.18 7.80
C ASP A 48 -2.60 -16.38 7.55
N GLY A 49 -3.49 -16.96 6.74
CA GLY A 49 -4.76 -16.34 6.36
C GLY A 49 -5.74 -16.17 7.53
N SER A 50 -5.53 -16.86 8.67
CA SER A 50 -6.42 -16.71 9.83
C SER A 50 -6.30 -15.35 10.50
N THR A 51 -5.21 -14.62 10.23
CA THR A 51 -4.93 -13.31 10.84
C THR A 51 -5.69 -12.16 10.19
N GLN A 52 -6.32 -12.36 9.02
CA GLN A 52 -6.94 -11.30 8.20
C GLN A 52 -7.88 -10.37 8.97
N LYS A 53 -8.68 -10.92 9.89
CA LYS A 53 -9.64 -10.14 10.70
C LYS A 53 -8.98 -9.10 11.59
N HIS A 54 -7.67 -9.19 11.83
CA HIS A 54 -6.93 -8.24 12.65
C HIS A 54 -6.18 -7.18 11.82
N LEU A 55 -6.23 -7.24 10.48
CA LEU A 55 -5.34 -6.47 9.60
C LEU A 55 -6.01 -5.25 8.96
N SER A 56 -7.19 -4.84 9.43
CA SER A 56 -7.83 -3.59 9.00
C SER A 56 -7.00 -2.35 9.40
N GLN A 57 -7.35 -1.19 8.87
CA GLN A 57 -6.75 0.10 9.25
C GLN A 57 -6.79 0.34 10.77
N THR A 58 -5.73 0.93 11.34
CA THR A 58 -5.60 1.14 12.80
C THR A 58 -6.33 2.38 13.31
N ASP A 59 -6.73 3.28 12.43
CA ASP A 59 -7.34 4.56 12.74
C ASP A 59 -8.88 4.56 12.63
N LYS A 60 -9.49 3.41 12.31
CA LYS A 60 -10.94 3.20 12.32
C LYS A 60 -11.33 1.94 13.08
N PRO A 61 -12.58 1.84 13.57
CA PRO A 61 -13.09 0.61 14.14
C PRO A 61 -12.96 -0.55 13.15
N ASN A 62 -12.61 -1.73 13.67
CA ASN A 62 -12.51 -2.94 12.88
C ASN A 62 -13.90 -3.35 12.36
N PRO A 63 -14.10 -3.52 11.05
CA PRO A 63 -15.39 -3.93 10.49
C PRO A 63 -15.83 -5.33 10.94
N ASP A 64 -14.88 -6.20 11.31
CA ASP A 64 -15.16 -7.57 11.75
C ASP A 64 -15.41 -7.67 13.26
N GLY A 65 -15.36 -6.55 13.99
CA GLY A 65 -15.56 -6.51 15.45
C GLY A 65 -14.41 -7.10 16.28
N GLU A 66 -13.30 -7.47 15.63
CA GLU A 66 -12.10 -7.99 16.27
C GLU A 66 -11.13 -6.87 16.66
N GLU A 67 -10.12 -7.20 17.48
CA GLU A 67 -9.01 -6.28 17.74
C GLU A 67 -8.21 -6.04 16.45
N THR A 68 -7.99 -4.78 16.07
CA THR A 68 -7.04 -4.43 15.01
C THR A 68 -5.63 -4.44 15.56
N TRP A 69 -4.72 -5.20 14.92
CA TRP A 69 -3.31 -5.23 15.32
C TRP A 69 -2.56 -3.98 14.84
N ASP A 70 -1.77 -3.40 15.75
CA ASP A 70 -0.82 -2.36 15.40
C ASP A 70 0.38 -2.92 14.61
N SER A 71 1.23 -2.02 14.09
CA SER A 71 2.37 -2.41 13.27
C SER A 71 3.40 -3.25 14.04
N GLU A 72 3.58 -3.01 15.34
CA GLU A 72 4.50 -3.80 16.18
C GLU A 72 4.00 -5.22 16.39
N ARG A 73 2.69 -5.39 16.59
CA ARG A 73 2.04 -6.70 16.72
C ARG A 73 2.14 -7.48 15.41
N VAL A 74 1.88 -6.85 14.26
CA VAL A 74 2.05 -7.48 12.93
C VAL A 74 3.49 -7.95 12.74
N LYS A 75 4.50 -7.12 13.08
CA LYS A 75 5.91 -7.52 12.99
C LYS A 75 6.25 -8.71 13.88
N LYS A 76 5.75 -8.73 15.12
CA LYS A 76 5.95 -9.87 16.05
C LYS A 76 5.33 -11.16 15.51
N GLU A 77 4.14 -11.08 14.92
CA GLU A 77 3.43 -12.23 14.34
C GLU A 77 4.12 -12.74 13.06
N LEU A 78 4.75 -11.87 12.28
CA LEU A 78 5.63 -12.29 11.18
C LEU A 78 6.87 -13.02 11.69
N GLN A 79 7.55 -12.44 12.68
CA GLN A 79 8.76 -13.02 13.28
C GLN A 79 8.48 -14.40 13.88
N SER A 80 7.36 -14.57 14.58
CA SER A 80 6.97 -15.87 15.15
C SER A 80 6.70 -16.94 14.09
N ARG A 81 6.44 -16.53 12.84
CA ARG A 81 6.24 -17.41 11.67
C ARG A 81 7.51 -17.56 10.82
N GLY A 82 8.64 -17.07 11.30
CA GLY A 82 9.94 -17.18 10.64
C GLY A 82 10.17 -16.19 9.49
N GLU A 83 9.32 -15.18 9.35
CA GLU A 83 9.47 -14.12 8.35
C GLU A 83 10.21 -12.92 8.93
N LYS A 84 11.02 -12.26 8.09
CA LYS A 84 11.70 -11.02 8.48
C LYS A 84 10.81 -9.81 8.16
N PRO A 85 10.33 -9.07 9.17
CA PRO A 85 9.51 -7.89 8.92
C PRO A 85 10.33 -6.73 8.36
N PHE A 86 9.63 -5.81 7.69
CA PHE A 86 10.15 -4.51 7.27
C PHE A 86 9.87 -3.47 8.36
N ASN A 87 10.85 -2.60 8.65
CA ASN A 87 10.58 -1.35 9.37
C ASN A 87 10.47 -0.17 8.41
N ASN A 88 11.18 -0.22 7.27
CA ASN A 88 11.18 0.83 6.28
C ASN A 88 11.26 0.25 4.86
N ILE A 89 10.51 0.85 3.93
CA ILE A 89 10.63 0.63 2.49
C ILE A 89 11.43 1.77 1.87
N ASN A 90 12.47 1.42 1.13
CA ASN A 90 13.41 2.36 0.54
C ASN A 90 13.11 2.61 -0.94
N SER A 91 12.55 1.61 -1.63
CA SER A 91 12.15 1.76 -3.03
C SER A 91 10.94 0.90 -3.39
N VAL A 92 10.21 1.39 -4.39
CA VAL A 92 9.05 0.74 -5.00
C VAL A 92 9.24 0.76 -6.51
N SER A 93 8.92 -0.34 -7.17
CA SER A 93 8.90 -0.43 -8.64
C SER A 93 7.61 -1.12 -9.08
N VAL A 94 7.06 -0.69 -10.22
CA VAL A 94 5.81 -1.22 -10.76
C VAL A 94 6.09 -1.78 -12.14
N SER A 95 5.64 -3.00 -12.39
CA SER A 95 5.59 -3.61 -13.72
C SER A 95 4.21 -3.38 -14.31
N ALA A 96 4.13 -3.16 -15.62
CA ALA A 96 2.88 -2.99 -16.33
C ALA A 96 2.88 -3.78 -17.64
N ASP A 97 1.71 -4.28 -18.00
CA ASP A 97 1.39 -4.76 -19.34
C ASP A 97 0.84 -3.58 -20.14
N PHE A 98 1.67 -3.05 -21.03
CA PHE A 98 1.31 -1.94 -21.90
C PHE A 98 0.41 -2.35 -23.08
N GLY A 99 0.26 -3.65 -23.36
CA GLY A 99 -0.65 -4.15 -24.38
C GLY A 99 -2.12 -4.02 -23.97
N ILE A 100 -2.40 -4.20 -22.67
CA ILE A 100 -3.76 -4.06 -22.09
C ILE A 100 -3.89 -2.86 -21.14
N GLY A 101 -2.82 -2.12 -20.90
CA GLY A 101 -2.83 -0.92 -20.06
C GLY A 101 -3.02 -1.19 -18.57
N LYS A 102 -2.42 -2.27 -18.03
CA LYS A 102 -2.64 -2.71 -16.64
C LYS A 102 -1.32 -2.88 -15.87
N ALA A 103 -1.28 -2.41 -14.62
CA ALA A 103 -0.21 -2.77 -13.69
C ALA A 103 -0.27 -4.27 -13.36
N THR A 104 0.85 -4.97 -13.45
CA THR A 104 0.93 -6.42 -13.21
C THR A 104 1.46 -6.74 -11.83
N ASN A 105 2.61 -6.20 -11.47
CA ASN A 105 3.28 -6.46 -10.20
C ASN A 105 3.80 -5.17 -9.56
N VAL A 106 3.85 -5.14 -8.24
CA VAL A 106 4.51 -4.10 -7.45
C VAL A 106 5.59 -4.76 -6.61
N SER A 107 6.81 -4.26 -6.71
CA SER A 107 7.98 -4.79 -5.99
C SER A 107 8.57 -3.74 -5.06
N PHE A 108 8.83 -4.17 -3.84
CA PHE A 108 9.29 -3.36 -2.73
C PHE A 108 10.68 -3.82 -2.30
N ASN A 109 11.53 -2.87 -1.93
CA ASN A 109 12.82 -3.15 -1.32
C ASN A 109 13.02 -2.31 -0.07
N GLY A 110 13.51 -2.93 1.00
CA GLY A 110 13.65 -2.30 2.31
C GLY A 110 14.60 -3.05 3.23
N ASP A 111 14.60 -2.71 4.51
CA ASP A 111 15.47 -3.32 5.52
C ASP A 111 15.14 -4.80 5.83
N GLY A 112 13.89 -5.20 5.56
CA GLY A 112 13.40 -6.58 5.60
C GLY A 112 13.82 -7.45 4.41
N GLY A 113 14.40 -6.87 3.34
CA GLY A 113 14.74 -7.57 2.09
C GLY A 113 13.94 -7.04 0.90
N SER A 114 13.41 -7.94 0.08
CA SER A 114 12.57 -7.59 -1.07
C SER A 114 11.27 -8.40 -1.06
N ALA A 115 10.17 -7.78 -1.47
CA ALA A 115 8.87 -8.44 -1.60
C ALA A 115 8.19 -8.00 -2.89
N SER A 116 7.49 -8.92 -3.56
CA SER A 116 6.76 -8.62 -4.79
C SER A 116 5.37 -9.27 -4.76
N PHE A 117 4.37 -8.51 -5.19
CA PHE A 117 2.97 -8.89 -5.19
C PHE A 117 2.33 -8.53 -6.52
N SER A 118 1.22 -9.19 -6.86
CA SER A 118 0.40 -8.70 -7.97
C SER A 118 -0.17 -7.32 -7.62
N ALA A 119 -0.37 -6.47 -8.62
CA ALA A 119 -0.93 -5.14 -8.40
C ALA A 119 -2.33 -5.19 -7.77
N ASP A 120 -3.12 -6.21 -8.10
CA ASP A 120 -4.45 -6.44 -7.52
C ASP A 120 -4.37 -6.86 -6.04
N GLU A 121 -3.43 -7.75 -5.68
CA GLU A 121 -3.19 -8.15 -4.29
C GLU A 121 -2.75 -6.94 -3.45
N PHE A 122 -1.76 -6.18 -3.94
CA PHE A 122 -1.30 -4.97 -3.28
C PHE A 122 -2.44 -3.96 -3.10
N ARG A 123 -3.25 -3.71 -4.13
CA ARG A 123 -4.38 -2.79 -4.07
C ARG A 123 -5.39 -3.19 -2.99
N ASN A 124 -5.73 -4.48 -2.90
CA ASN A 124 -6.70 -4.96 -1.91
C ASN A 124 -6.23 -4.70 -0.48
N TYR A 125 -4.99 -5.07 -0.17
CA TYR A 125 -4.42 -4.87 1.16
C TYR A 125 -4.08 -3.40 1.46
N PHE A 126 -3.70 -2.62 0.44
CA PHE A 126 -3.56 -1.19 0.57
C PHE A 126 -4.89 -0.56 1.02
N ASN A 127 -6.00 -0.88 0.36
CA ASN A 127 -7.32 -0.35 0.73
C ASN A 127 -7.82 -0.87 2.08
N LEU A 128 -7.37 -2.05 2.51
CA LEU A 128 -7.69 -2.63 3.82
C LEU A 128 -6.95 -1.93 4.96
N ARG A 129 -5.66 -1.60 4.75
CA ARG A 129 -4.72 -1.23 5.82
C ARG A 129 -4.27 0.23 5.81
N ALA A 130 -4.29 0.91 4.66
CA ALA A 130 -3.80 2.28 4.56
C ALA A 130 -4.58 3.20 5.52
N PRO A 131 -3.88 4.09 6.25
CA PRO A 131 -4.52 4.99 7.19
C PRO A 131 -5.36 6.06 6.47
N ALA A 132 -6.31 6.63 7.19
CA ALA A 132 -7.25 7.64 6.75
C ALA A 132 -8.14 7.15 5.58
N ASN A 133 -8.55 8.07 4.70
CA ASN A 133 -9.33 7.75 3.50
C ASN A 133 -8.43 7.66 2.26
N ILE A 134 -7.19 7.21 2.42
CA ILE A 134 -6.30 6.97 1.28
C ILE A 134 -6.64 5.62 0.68
N GLN A 135 -7.34 5.63 -0.44
CA GLN A 135 -7.78 4.42 -1.12
C GLN A 135 -7.53 4.51 -2.62
N ILE A 136 -7.11 3.40 -3.22
CA ILE A 136 -7.01 3.22 -4.66
C ILE A 136 -8.38 2.75 -5.17
N VAL A 137 -9.23 3.74 -5.46
CA VAL A 137 -10.59 3.56 -5.97
C VAL A 137 -10.63 3.47 -7.49
N GLY A 138 -11.36 2.47 -7.99
CA GLY A 138 -11.62 2.24 -9.42
C GLY A 138 -10.41 1.91 -10.30
N PRO A 139 -10.62 1.29 -11.48
CA PRO A 139 -9.69 1.48 -12.59
C PRO A 139 -9.73 2.97 -12.96
N LEU A 140 -8.57 3.62 -13.06
CA LEU A 140 -8.46 5.07 -13.20
C LEU A 140 -9.24 5.64 -14.40
N PHE A 141 -9.59 4.82 -15.39
CA PHE A 141 -10.50 5.17 -16.48
C PHE A 141 -11.18 3.88 -16.98
N ASN A 142 -12.49 3.72 -16.78
CA ASN A 142 -13.27 2.83 -17.64
C ASN A 142 -13.66 3.69 -18.84
N VAL A 143 -12.95 3.55 -19.97
CA VAL A 143 -13.40 4.17 -21.22
C VAL A 143 -14.60 3.36 -21.70
N GLU A 144 -15.77 3.62 -21.14
CA GLU A 144 -17.02 3.08 -21.64
C GLU A 144 -17.41 3.87 -22.88
N LYS A 145 -17.20 3.28 -24.06
CA LYS A 145 -17.87 3.75 -25.27
C LYS A 145 -19.36 3.43 -25.14
N LYS A 146 -20.18 4.47 -25.15
CA LYS A 146 -21.62 4.37 -25.46
C LYS A 146 -21.82 4.08 -26.94
#